data_AF-A0A947CCZ2-F1
#
_entry.id   AF-A0A947CCZ2-F1
#
_cell.length_a   1.000
_cell.length_b   1.000
_cell.length_c   1.000
_cell.angle_alpha   90.00
_cell.angle_beta   90.00
_cell.angle_gamma   90.00
#
_symmetry.space_group_name_H-M   'P 1'
#
loop_
_entity.id
_entity.type
_entity.pdbx_description
1 polymer ?
#
loop_
_entity_poly.entity_id
_entity_poly.type
_entity_poly.pdbx_seq_one_letter_code
_entity_poly.pdbx_strand_id
1 'polypeptide(L)'
;MSDLLKRIRLALAGRYDVQSEIGRGGMAAVFLAEDLKHHRLVAIKVMHPEISSDVASERFLREIEIIAGLTHPHILALHDSGQADGLLYCVMPYI
;
A
#
# COMPACT_ATOMS: atom_id res chain seq x y z
N MET A 1 16.15 4.26 9.00
CA MET A 1 15.33 3.79 7.86
C MET A 1 14.66 2.50 8.30
N SER A 2 13.33 2.43 8.38
CA SER A 2 12.64 1.21 8.83
C SER A 2 12.92 0.04 7.87
N ASP A 3 13.05 -1.19 8.39
CA ASP A 3 13.32 -2.36 7.54
C ASP A 3 12.20 -2.62 6.53
N LEU A 4 10.96 -2.30 6.90
CA LEU A 4 9.80 -2.38 6.01
C LEU A 4 9.93 -1.46 4.79
N LEU A 5 10.39 -0.21 4.96
CA LEU A 5 10.59 0.72 3.84
C LEU A 5 11.63 0.18 2.85
N LYS A 6 12.76 -0.35 3.33
CA LYS A 6 13.78 -0.94 2.45
C LYS A 6 13.20 -2.11 1.66
N ARG A 7 12.46 -2.99 2.34
CA ARG A 7 11.91 -4.20 1.77
C ARG A 7 10.86 -3.90 0.69
N ILE A 8 9.89 -3.03 0.99
CA ILE A 8 8.88 -2.66 -0.02
C ILE A 8 9.48 -1.85 -1.18
N ARG A 9 10.47 -0.99 -0.93
CA ARG A 9 11.18 -0.25 -1.99
C ARG A 9 11.83 -1.21 -2.98
N LEU A 10 12.49 -2.25 -2.49
CA LEU A 10 13.08 -3.28 -3.35
C LEU A 10 12.00 -4.10 -4.06
N ALA A 11 10.96 -4.51 -3.34
CA ALA A 11 9.90 -5.37 -3.88
C ALA A 11 9.07 -4.70 -4.99
N LEU A 12 8.93 -3.37 -4.95
CA LEU A 12 8.17 -2.59 -5.95
C LEU A 12 9.05 -1.82 -6.94
N ALA A 13 10.37 -2.03 -6.90
CA ALA A 13 11.31 -1.35 -7.76
C ALA A 13 10.95 -1.51 -9.25
N GLY A 14 11.08 -0.43 -10.02
CA GLY A 14 10.74 -0.41 -11.45
C GLY A 14 9.26 -0.14 -11.75
N ARG A 15 8.36 -0.28 -10.76
CA ARG A 15 6.96 0.15 -10.88
C ARG A 15 6.63 1.36 -10.01
N TYR A 16 7.13 1.35 -8.78
CA TYR A 16 6.98 2.44 -7.83
C TYR A 16 8.32 2.83 -7.25
N ASP A 17 8.66 4.12 -7.29
CA ASP A 17 9.80 4.66 -6.53
C ASP A 17 9.33 5.06 -5.12
N VAL A 18 9.54 4.15 -4.16
CA VAL A 18 9.07 4.35 -2.77
C VAL A 18 10.02 5.26 -2.00
N GLN A 19 9.55 6.42 -1.55
CA GLN A 19 10.39 7.50 -1.03
C GLN A 19 10.50 7.50 0.49
N SER A 20 9.38 7.63 1.20
CA SER A 20 9.36 7.84 2.65
C SER A 20 8.10 7.27 3.28
N GLU A 21 8.14 7.04 4.58
CA GLU A 21 6.95 6.71 5.37
C GLU A 21 6.19 8.00 5.70
N ILE A 22 4.89 8.04 5.41
CA ILE A 22 4.01 9.19 5.64
C ILE A 22 2.93 8.91 6.68
N GLY A 23 2.78 7.65 7.09
CA GLY A 23 1.85 7.28 8.16
C GLY A 23 2.14 5.89 8.68
N ARG A 24 1.82 5.67 9.96
CA ARG A 24 1.94 4.37 10.61
C ARG A 24 0.74 4.13 11.50
N GLY A 25 0.03 3.05 11.25
CA GLY A 25 -1.03 2.55 12.11
C GLY A 25 -0.63 1.23 12.76
N GLY A 26 -1.56 0.70 13.56
CA GLY A 26 -1.36 -0.59 14.24
C GLY A 26 -1.19 -1.77 13.28
N MET A 27 -1.84 -1.76 12.12
CA MET A 27 -1.86 -2.89 11.19
C MET A 27 -0.96 -2.72 9.95
N ALA A 28 -0.69 -1.47 9.57
CA ALA A 28 0.00 -1.14 8.32
C ALA A 28 0.81 0.15 8.46
N ALA A 29 1.79 0.32 7.58
CA ALA A 29 2.43 1.59 7.31
C ALA A 29 1.99 2.12 5.94
N VAL A 30 2.06 3.43 5.75
CA VAL A 30 1.76 4.11 4.49
C VAL A 30 3.03 4.83 4.03
N PHE A 31 3.41 4.60 2.78
CA PHE A 31 4.58 5.18 2.15
C PHE A 31 4.19 6.09 0.99
N LEU A 32 4.91 7.21 0.85
CA LEU A 32 4.87 8.02 -0.36
C LEU A 32 5.70 7.33 -1.44
N ALA A 33 5.18 7.27 -2.65
CA ALA A 33 5.92 6.77 -3.81
C ALA A 33 5.55 7.53 -5.08
N GLU A 34 6.41 7.47 -6.09
CA GLU A 34 6.07 7.85 -7.46
C GLU A 34 5.66 6.60 -8.26
N ASP A 35 4.49 6.63 -8.89
CA ASP A 35 4.09 5.66 -9.90
C ASP A 35 4.84 5.96 -11.21
N LEU A 36 5.87 5.16 -11.49
CA LEU A 36 6.78 5.39 -12.61
C LEU A 36 6.11 5.24 -13.97
N LYS A 37 4.98 4.52 -14.04
CA LYS A 37 4.22 4.35 -15.29
C LYS A 37 3.37 5.57 -15.61
N HIS A 38 2.81 6.23 -14.59
CA HIS A 38 1.85 7.32 -14.77
C HIS A 38 2.39 8.69 -14.32
N HIS A 39 3.62 8.76 -13.81
CA HIS A 39 4.29 9.97 -13.35
C HIS A 39 3.47 10.77 -12.33
N ARG A 40 2.96 10.08 -11.30
CA ARG A 40 2.17 10.70 -10.23
C ARG A 40 2.58 10.19 -8.86
N LEU A 41 2.41 11.04 -7.85
CA LEU A 41 2.56 10.63 -6.46
C LEU A 41 1.38 9.75 -6.05
N VAL A 42 1.70 8.69 -5.31
CA VAL A 42 0.75 7.73 -4.74
C VAL A 42 1.11 7.44 -3.29
N ALA A 43 0.09 7.04 -2.52
CA ALA A 43 0.29 6.47 -1.21
C ALA A 43 0.17 4.95 -1.30
N ILE A 44 1.15 4.23 -0.73
CA ILE A 44 1.19 2.77 -0.71
C ILE A 44 1.03 2.31 0.74
N LYS A 45 -0.13 1.74 1.06
CA LYS A 45 -0.40 1.14 2.37
C LYS A 45 0.08 -0.32 2.34
N VAL A 46 0.96 -0.67 3.26
CA VAL A 46 1.62 -1.98 3.35
C VAL A 46 1.36 -2.59 4.71
N MET A 47 0.84 -3.81 4.73
CA MET A 47 0.59 -4.53 5.98
C MET A 47 1.89 -4.89 6.70
N HIS A 48 1.90 -4.78 8.03
CA HIS A 48 3.06 -5.20 8.83
C HIS A 48 3.19 -6.72 8.79
N PRO A 49 4.35 -7.29 8.41
CA PRO A 49 4.53 -8.74 8.34
C PRO A 49 4.45 -9.41 9.72
N GLU A 50 4.71 -8.69 10.81
CA GLU A 50 4.63 -9.23 12.17
C GLU A 50 3.19 -9.37 12.68
N ILE A 51 2.21 -8.78 11.98
CA ILE A 51 0.80 -8.72 12.39
C ILE A 51 -0.07 -9.54 11.42
N SER A 52 0.54 -10.20 10.43
CA SER A 52 -0.14 -10.99 9.40
C SER A 52 -0.65 -12.35 9.91
N SER A 53 -1.47 -12.34 10.95
CA SER A 53 -2.36 -13.47 11.23
C SER A 53 -3.39 -13.61 10.12
N ASP A 54 -3.93 -14.81 9.91
CA ASP A 54 -4.93 -15.06 8.87
C ASP A 54 -6.11 -14.08 8.96
N VAL A 55 -6.59 -13.81 10.18
CA VAL A 55 -7.68 -12.86 10.44
C VAL A 55 -7.32 -11.43 10.05
N ALA A 56 -6.08 -11.00 10.31
CA ALA A 56 -5.63 -9.66 9.95
C ALA A 56 -5.48 -9.56 8.42
N SER A 57 -4.88 -10.56 7.78
CA SER A 57 -4.73 -10.62 6.32
C SER A 57 -6.08 -10.60 5.62
N GLU A 58 -7.05 -11.39 6.09
CA GLU A 58 -8.42 -11.38 5.59
C GLU A 58 -9.10 -10.02 5.73
N ARG A 59 -8.93 -9.33 6.86
CA ARG A 59 -9.46 -7.98 7.05
C ARG A 59 -8.85 -6.97 6.08
N PHE A 60 -7.54 -7.08 5.83
CA PHE A 60 -6.85 -6.21 4.87
C PHE A 60 -7.35 -6.42 3.45
N LEU A 61 -7.45 -7.69 3.02
CA LEU A 61 -7.97 -8.05 1.71
C LEU A 61 -9.42 -7.63 1.54
N ARG A 62 -10.25 -7.79 2.57
CA ARG A 62 -11.65 -7.34 2.57
C ARG A 62 -11.77 -5.82 2.46
N GLU A 63 -10.89 -5.06 3.12
CA GLU A 63 -10.83 -3.61 2.96
C GLU A 63 -10.52 -3.22 1.49
N ILE A 64 -9.55 -3.90 0.88
CA ILE A 64 -9.21 -3.73 -0.54
C ILE A 64 -10.41 -4.02 -1.43
N GLU A 65 -11.08 -5.17 -1.23
CA GLU A 65 -12.26 -5.58 -2.03
C GLU A 65 -13.40 -4.56 -1.93
N ILE A 66 -13.68 -4.08 -0.72
CA ILE A 66 -14.71 -3.06 -0.49
C ILE A 66 -14.37 -1.78 -1.24
N ILE A 67 -13.15 -1.25 -1.08
CA ILE A 67 -12.76 0.01 -1.72
C ILE A 67 -12.70 -0.13 -3.24
N ALA A 68 -12.24 -1.27 -3.77
CA ALA A 68 -12.19 -1.55 -5.20
C ALA A 68 -13.57 -1.50 -5.87
N GLY A 69 -14.64 -1.85 -5.13
CA GLY A 69 -16.02 -1.78 -5.62
C GLY A 69 -16.67 -0.40 -5.49
N LEU A 70 -16.01 0.59 -4.89
CA LEU A 70 -16.58 1.91 -4.64
C LEU A 70 -16.06 2.92 -5.66
N THR A 71 -16.98 3.70 -6.23
CA THR A 71 -16.66 4.86 -7.07
C THR A 71 -17.54 6.02 -6.64
N HIS A 72 -16.94 7.00 -5.95
CA HIS A 72 -17.66 8.18 -5.46
C HIS A 72 -16.68 9.35 -5.23
N PRO A 73 -17.07 10.62 -5.48
CA PRO A 73 -16.18 11.78 -5.31
C PRO A 73 -15.59 11.97 -3.91
N HIS A 74 -16.25 11.42 -2.89
CA HIS A 74 -15.85 11.54 -1.48
C HIS A 74 -15.29 10.24 -0.89
N ILE A 75 -15.01 9.24 -1.72
CA ILE A 75 -14.36 7.98 -1.31
C ILE A 75 -13.03 7.91 -2.04
N LEU A 76 -11.96 7.69 -1.29
CA LEU A 76 -10.63 7.55 -1.87
C LEU A 76 -10.59 6.29 -2.75
N ALA A 77 -10.37 6.48 -4.05
CA ALA A 77 -10.34 5.38 -5.01
C ALA A 77 -9.09 4.51 -4.83
N LEU A 78 -9.22 3.21 -5.09
CA LEU A 78 -8.08 2.31 -5.21
C LEU A 78 -7.48 2.39 -6.61
N HIS A 79 -6.16 2.49 -6.72
CA HIS A 79 -5.44 2.43 -7.99
C HIS A 79 -4.94 1.02 -8.32
N ASP A 80 -4.41 0.32 -7.31
CA ASP A 80 -3.88 -1.03 -7.46
C ASP A 80 -3.84 -1.73 -6.10
N SER A 81 -3.70 -3.05 -6.11
CA SER A 81 -3.37 -3.83 -4.93
C SER A 81 -2.63 -5.10 -5.32
N GLY A 82 -1.91 -5.69 -4.38
CA GLY A 82 -1.22 -6.94 -4.65
C GLY A 82 -0.37 -7.42 -3.50
N GLN A 83 0.50 -8.37 -3.82
CA GLN A 83 1.50 -8.91 -2.92
C GLN A 83 2.87 -8.84 -3.59
N ALA A 84 3.88 -8.36 -2.87
CA ALA A 84 5.26 -8.33 -3.33
C ALA A 84 6.20 -8.68 -2.17
N ASP A 85 7.12 -9.63 -2.37
CA ASP A 85 8.03 -10.13 -1.33
C ASP A 85 7.29 -10.57 -0.03
N GLY A 86 6.10 -11.17 -0.19
CA GLY A 86 5.23 -11.59 0.91
C GLY A 86 4.46 -10.45 1.59
N LEU A 87 4.67 -9.19 1.20
CA LEU A 87 3.99 -8.03 1.75
C LEU A 87 2.71 -7.73 0.98
N LEU A 88 1.57 -7.73 1.66
CA LEU A 88 0.31 -7.25 1.10
C LEU A 88 0.34 -5.72 1.04
N TYR A 89 -0.05 -5.16 -0.11
CA TYR A 89 -0.08 -3.73 -0.33
C TYR A 89 -1.30 -3.27 -1.13
N CYS A 90 -1.67 -2.01 -0.95
CA CYS A 90 -2.63 -1.32 -1.79
C CYS A 90 -2.14 0.10 -2.11
N VAL A 91 -2.49 0.58 -3.30
CA VAL A 91 -2.02 1.86 -3.87
C VAL A 91 -3.22 2.77 -4.05
N MET A 92 -3.13 3.99 -3.53
CA MET A 92 -4.19 4.99 -3.56
C MET A 92 -3.63 6.36 -3.97
N PRO A 93 -4.48 7.30 -4.43
CA PRO A 93 -4.07 8.68 -4.69
C PRO A 93 -3.36 9.28 -3.47
N TYR A 94 -2.30 10.04 -3.72
CA TYR A 94 -1.75 10.95 -2.72
C TYR A 94 -2.43 12.32 -2.89
N ILE A 95 -3.11 12.79 -1.83
CA ILE A 95 -3.89 14.04 -1.79
C ILE A 95 -3.37 14.96 -0.69
#